data_AF-A0A151H3X2-F1
#
_entry.id   AF-A0A151H3X2-F1
#
_cell.length_a   1.000
_cell.length_b   1.000
_cell.length_c   1.000
_cell.angle_alpha   90.00
_cell.angle_beta   90.00
_cell.angle_gamma   90.00
#
_symmetry.space_group_name_H-M   'P 1'
#
loop_
_entity.id
_entity.type
_entity.pdbx_description
1 polymer ?
#
loop_
_entity_poly.entity_id
_entity_poly.type
_entity_poly.pdbx_seq_one_letter_code
_entity_poly.pdbx_strand_id
1 'polypeptide(L)'
;DDERCGRNMQEFAQELMDLYGLKVTSRLLQEKSVSLFPDHSDVLFGHGVFLDFDMGNSKDAATYYERGADKDPLSVAKTVQFLLFLDQAIGRSRAVESVNRLLHLEDILEKKTNAELLDDATNLCKAALLLKQLVDTQVKQGASRDTPHAIQEQERVMQRIWDRSKELNIQNECVVEGWAYFENSRLTTARRIQHFFFGESRFLSRVIRAVSLFINTLLLS
;
A
#
# COMPACT_ATOMS: atom_id res chain seq x y z
N ASP A 1 -18.60 -10.02 24.30
CA ASP A 1 -17.55 -10.61 23.45
C ASP A 1 -16.39 -9.65 23.32
N ASP A 2 -15.17 -10.15 23.54
CA ASP A 2 -13.94 -9.37 23.34
C ASP A 2 -13.54 -9.46 21.86
N GLU A 3 -13.68 -8.34 21.14
CA GLU A 3 -13.32 -8.22 19.72
C GLU A 3 -11.84 -8.55 19.44
N ARG A 4 -10.96 -8.48 20.45
CA ARG A 4 -9.55 -8.80 20.31
C ARG A 4 -9.25 -10.28 20.52
N CYS A 5 -10.18 -11.06 21.05
CA CYS A 5 -9.96 -12.45 21.44
C CYS A 5 -9.36 -13.28 20.29
N GLY A 6 -9.92 -13.16 19.08
CA GLY A 6 -9.39 -13.86 17.90
C GLY A 6 -7.95 -13.49 17.55
N ARG A 7 -7.61 -12.20 17.57
CA ARG A 7 -6.23 -11.73 17.33
C ARG A 7 -5.27 -12.20 18.41
N ASN A 8 -5.65 -12.06 19.68
CA ASN A 8 -4.83 -12.49 20.82
C ASN A 8 -4.51 -14.01 20.72
N MET A 9 -5.47 -14.83 20.26
CA MET A 9 -5.22 -16.25 20.02
C MET A 9 -4.16 -16.50 18.93
N GLN A 10 -4.16 -15.70 17.87
CA GLN A 10 -3.21 -15.83 16.77
C GLN A 10 -1.83 -15.31 17.15
N GLU A 11 -1.75 -14.19 17.88
CA GLU A 11 -0.50 -13.66 18.44
C GLU A 11 0.14 -14.68 19.36
N PHE A 12 -0.63 -15.28 20.29
CA PHE A 12 -0.13 -16.34 21.15
C PHE A 12 0.30 -17.59 20.36
N ALA A 13 -0.45 -17.97 19.31
CA ALA A 13 -0.05 -19.05 18.43
C ALA A 13 1.30 -18.78 17.75
N GLN A 14 1.53 -17.54 17.32
CA GLN A 14 2.78 -17.11 16.70
C GLN A 14 3.94 -17.19 17.71
N GLU A 15 3.75 -16.70 18.94
CA GLU A 15 4.76 -16.80 20.00
C GLU A 15 5.17 -18.25 20.28
N LEU A 16 4.20 -19.18 20.33
CA LEU A 16 4.49 -20.61 20.51
C LEU A 16 5.35 -21.20 19.38
N MET A 17 5.16 -20.71 18.16
CA MET A 17 5.95 -21.15 17.01
C MET A 17 7.35 -20.55 17.05
N ASP A 18 7.45 -19.24 17.24
CA ASP A 18 8.71 -18.50 17.13
C ASP A 18 9.66 -18.82 18.27
N LEU A 19 9.14 -18.94 19.50
CA LEU A 19 9.97 -19.16 20.70
C LEU A 19 10.26 -20.64 20.96
N TYR A 20 9.31 -21.53 20.62
CA TYR A 20 9.36 -22.93 21.04
C TYR A 20 9.28 -23.93 19.87
N GLY A 21 9.13 -23.46 18.63
CA GLY A 21 9.02 -24.32 17.45
C GLY A 21 7.75 -25.17 17.42
N LEU A 22 6.71 -24.82 18.19
CA LEU A 22 5.50 -25.63 18.38
C LEU A 22 4.51 -25.52 17.20
N LYS A 23 4.99 -25.80 15.99
CA LYS A 23 4.26 -25.61 14.72
C LYS A 23 2.86 -26.25 14.68
N VAL A 24 2.71 -27.47 15.23
CA VAL A 24 1.41 -28.18 15.25
C VAL A 24 0.41 -27.47 16.16
N THR A 25 0.86 -27.08 17.36
CA THR A 25 0.02 -26.36 18.33
C THR A 25 -0.37 -24.99 17.79
N SER A 26 0.57 -24.27 17.20
CA SER A 26 0.33 -22.96 16.59
C SER A 26 -0.69 -23.04 15.46
N ARG A 27 -0.57 -24.04 14.58
CA ARG A 27 -1.55 -24.27 13.51
C ARG A 27 -2.96 -24.52 14.09
N LEU A 28 -3.07 -25.36 15.11
CA LEU A 28 -4.36 -25.66 15.73
C LEU A 28 -5.00 -24.42 16.35
N LEU A 29 -4.22 -23.56 17.00
CA LEU A 29 -4.72 -22.29 17.55
C LEU A 29 -5.13 -21.30 16.45
N GLN A 30 -4.36 -21.22 15.36
CA GLN A 30 -4.68 -20.41 14.18
C GLN A 30 -6.02 -20.83 13.55
N GLU A 31 -6.20 -22.13 13.30
CA GLU A 31 -7.44 -22.69 12.77
C GLU A 31 -8.62 -22.51 13.74
N LYS A 32 -8.36 -22.66 15.04
CA LYS A 32 -9.40 -22.45 16.07
C LYS A 32 -9.85 -20.98 16.13
N SER A 33 -8.93 -20.03 15.99
CA SER A 33 -9.26 -18.60 15.93
C SER A 33 -10.19 -18.30 14.76
N VAL A 34 -9.85 -18.77 13.55
CA VAL A 34 -10.72 -18.64 12.37
C VAL A 34 -12.08 -19.29 12.59
N SER A 35 -12.14 -20.47 13.21
CA SER A 35 -13.40 -21.17 13.48
C SER A 35 -14.29 -20.41 14.47
N LEU A 36 -13.72 -19.71 15.45
CA LEU A 36 -14.46 -18.93 16.43
C LEU A 36 -14.86 -17.55 15.90
N PHE A 37 -14.07 -16.99 14.98
CA PHE A 37 -14.25 -15.64 14.44
C PHE A 37 -14.24 -15.65 12.90
N PRO A 38 -15.19 -16.37 12.25
CA PRO A 38 -15.13 -16.66 10.82
C PRO A 38 -15.33 -15.44 9.89
N ASP A 39 -15.82 -14.33 10.45
CA ASP A 39 -16.09 -13.07 9.73
C ASP A 39 -15.21 -11.90 10.19
N HIS A 40 -14.31 -12.11 11.16
CA HIS A 40 -13.46 -11.03 11.67
C HIS A 40 -12.30 -10.77 10.71
N SER A 41 -12.25 -9.56 10.12
CA SER A 41 -11.27 -9.18 9.10
C SER A 41 -9.83 -9.48 9.51
N ASP A 42 -9.39 -9.01 10.68
CA ASP A 42 -8.01 -9.22 11.13
C ASP A 42 -7.68 -10.70 11.38
N VAL A 43 -8.65 -11.51 11.81
CA VAL A 43 -8.44 -12.93 12.08
C VAL A 43 -8.22 -13.68 10.76
N LEU A 44 -9.07 -13.39 9.78
CA LEU A 44 -8.93 -13.96 8.44
C LEU A 44 -7.62 -13.51 7.79
N PHE A 45 -7.33 -12.22 7.82
CA PHE A 45 -6.13 -11.67 7.19
C PHE A 45 -4.85 -12.19 7.87
N GLY A 46 -4.82 -12.22 9.20
CA GLY A 46 -3.71 -12.78 9.97
C GLY A 46 -3.50 -14.28 9.73
N HIS A 47 -4.58 -15.03 9.53
CA HIS A 47 -4.46 -16.44 9.13
C HIS A 47 -3.87 -16.60 7.72
N GLY A 48 -4.22 -15.70 6.80
CA GLY A 48 -3.59 -15.62 5.48
C GLY A 48 -2.08 -15.39 5.57
N VAL A 49 -1.64 -14.44 6.41
CA VAL A 49 -0.21 -14.20 6.69
C VAL A 49 0.48 -15.45 7.19
N PHE A 50 -0.11 -16.14 8.17
CA PHE A 50 0.44 -17.38 8.73
C PHE A 50 0.59 -18.49 7.68
N LEU A 51 -0.41 -18.66 6.81
CA LEU A 51 -0.35 -19.66 5.75
C LEU A 51 0.74 -19.35 4.73
N ASP A 52 0.91 -18.07 4.37
CA ASP A 52 1.91 -17.64 3.40
C ASP A 52 3.34 -17.79 3.95
N PHE A 53 3.65 -17.12 5.06
CA PHE A 53 5.03 -17.01 5.57
C PHE A 53 5.50 -18.26 6.32
N ASP A 54 4.65 -18.85 7.16
CA ASP A 54 5.08 -19.89 8.09
C ASP A 54 4.82 -21.31 7.55
N MET A 55 3.80 -21.45 6.72
CA MET A 55 3.39 -22.73 6.14
C MET A 55 3.81 -22.90 4.68
N GLY A 56 4.17 -21.82 3.98
CA GLY A 56 4.50 -21.86 2.54
C GLY A 56 3.29 -22.26 1.68
N ASN A 57 2.07 -22.00 2.15
CA ASN A 57 0.83 -22.37 1.50
C ASN A 57 0.12 -21.15 0.93
N SER A 58 0.75 -20.51 -0.06
CA SER A 58 0.24 -19.29 -0.67
C SER A 58 -1.12 -19.51 -1.38
N LYS A 59 -1.41 -20.73 -1.87
CA LYS A 59 -2.71 -21.02 -2.51
C LYS A 59 -3.87 -20.83 -1.54
N ASP A 60 -3.78 -21.41 -0.34
CA ASP A 60 -4.84 -21.25 0.66
C ASP A 60 -4.77 -19.86 1.30
N ALA A 61 -3.57 -19.30 1.49
CA ALA A 61 -3.40 -17.93 2.00
C ALA A 61 -4.18 -16.88 1.19
N ALA A 62 -4.20 -17.02 -0.15
CA ALA A 62 -4.92 -16.11 -1.03
C ALA A 62 -6.40 -15.95 -0.65
N THR A 63 -7.07 -17.06 -0.32
CA THR A 63 -8.48 -17.04 0.11
C THR A 63 -8.68 -16.27 1.41
N TYR A 64 -7.75 -16.40 2.35
CA TYR A 64 -7.84 -15.74 3.65
C TYR A 64 -7.48 -14.25 3.59
N TYR A 65 -6.46 -13.90 2.80
CA TYR A 65 -6.14 -12.51 2.50
C TYR A 65 -7.31 -11.79 1.83
N GLU A 66 -7.91 -12.40 0.79
CA GLU A 66 -9.05 -11.83 0.09
C GLU A 66 -10.23 -11.60 1.04
N ARG A 67 -10.66 -12.64 1.77
CA ARG A 67 -11.76 -12.53 2.73
C ARG A 67 -11.48 -11.51 3.82
N GLY A 68 -10.25 -11.45 4.32
CA GLY A 68 -9.84 -10.47 5.32
C GLY A 68 -9.96 -9.04 4.81
N ALA A 69 -9.47 -8.77 3.60
CA ALA A 69 -9.58 -7.46 2.96
C ALA A 69 -11.05 -7.09 2.65
N ASP A 70 -11.86 -8.03 2.18
CA ASP A 70 -13.28 -7.81 1.85
C ASP A 70 -14.12 -7.45 3.08
N LYS A 71 -13.75 -7.97 4.26
CA LYS A 71 -14.43 -7.66 5.53
C LYS A 71 -14.04 -6.31 6.13
N ASP A 72 -12.99 -5.67 5.60
CA ASP A 72 -12.54 -4.34 6.01
C ASP A 72 -12.12 -3.52 4.78
N PRO A 73 -13.09 -3.11 3.95
CA PRO A 73 -12.82 -2.43 2.67
C PRO A 73 -12.24 -1.01 2.84
N LEU A 74 -12.19 -0.49 4.08
CA LEU A 74 -11.59 0.82 4.40
C LEU A 74 -10.14 0.70 4.86
N SER A 75 -9.58 -0.51 4.93
CA SER A 75 -8.18 -0.74 5.25
C SER A 75 -7.32 -0.65 4.01
N VAL A 76 -6.57 0.45 3.91
CA VAL A 76 -5.53 0.64 2.90
C VAL A 76 -4.47 -0.46 3.05
N ALA A 77 -4.04 -0.72 4.29
CA ALA A 77 -3.04 -1.74 4.60
C ALA A 77 -3.41 -3.12 4.05
N LYS A 78 -4.60 -3.63 4.36
CA LYS A 78 -5.04 -4.96 3.91
C LYS A 78 -5.17 -5.05 2.40
N THR A 79 -5.74 -4.00 1.78
CA THR A 79 -5.88 -3.94 0.31
C THR A 79 -4.51 -4.00 -0.38
N VAL A 80 -3.57 -3.17 0.07
CA VAL A 80 -2.23 -3.08 -0.53
C VAL A 80 -1.44 -4.36 -0.29
N GLN A 81 -1.44 -4.88 0.94
CA GLN A 81 -0.73 -6.10 1.28
C GLN A 81 -1.29 -7.31 0.53
N PHE A 82 -2.62 -7.40 0.34
CA PHE A 82 -3.21 -8.46 -0.48
C PHE A 82 -2.74 -8.38 -1.94
N LEU A 83 -2.74 -7.20 -2.57
CA LEU A 83 -2.27 -7.12 -3.96
C LEU A 83 -0.75 -7.30 -4.10
N LEU A 84 0.04 -6.88 -3.11
CA LEU A 84 1.48 -7.19 -3.08
C LEU A 84 1.70 -8.71 -3.00
N PHE A 85 0.93 -9.40 -2.14
CA PHE A 85 0.94 -10.86 -2.07
C PHE A 85 0.55 -11.49 -3.43
N LEU A 86 -0.51 -10.99 -4.08
CA LEU A 86 -0.86 -11.46 -5.42
C LEU A 86 0.27 -11.25 -6.43
N ASP A 87 0.95 -10.10 -6.41
CA ASP A 87 2.04 -9.80 -7.34
C ASP A 87 3.25 -10.72 -7.12
N GLN A 88 3.61 -10.94 -5.87
CA GLN A 88 4.87 -11.58 -5.47
C GLN A 88 4.77 -13.10 -5.30
N ALA A 89 3.69 -13.60 -4.69
CA ALA A 89 3.55 -15.01 -4.34
C ALA A 89 2.69 -15.80 -5.34
N ILE A 90 1.68 -15.17 -5.94
CA ILE A 90 0.77 -15.83 -6.89
C ILE A 90 1.17 -15.54 -8.35
N GLY A 91 1.48 -14.28 -8.64
CA GLY A 91 1.91 -13.79 -9.95
C GLY A 91 1.22 -12.49 -10.36
N ARG A 92 2.00 -11.61 -10.99
CA ARG A 92 1.58 -10.28 -11.47
C ARG A 92 0.27 -10.24 -12.25
N SER A 93 -0.04 -11.26 -13.06
CA SER A 93 -1.32 -11.31 -13.80
C SER A 93 -2.53 -11.28 -12.87
N ARG A 94 -2.46 -11.98 -11.72
CA ARG A 94 -3.52 -11.99 -10.71
C ARG A 94 -3.65 -10.65 -9.99
N ALA A 95 -2.54 -9.95 -9.77
CA ALA A 95 -2.56 -8.58 -9.25
C ALA A 95 -3.19 -7.60 -10.26
N VAL A 96 -2.86 -7.74 -11.56
CA VAL A 96 -3.47 -6.95 -12.65
C VAL A 96 -4.99 -7.14 -12.69
N GLU A 97 -5.47 -8.39 -12.59
CA GLU A 97 -6.91 -8.69 -12.53
C GLU A 97 -7.61 -8.05 -11.32
N SER A 98 -6.85 -7.73 -10.27
CA SER A 98 -7.36 -7.17 -9.00
C SER A 98 -7.15 -5.66 -8.86
N VAL A 99 -6.66 -4.96 -9.90
CA VAL A 99 -6.34 -3.51 -9.87
C VAL A 99 -7.48 -2.64 -9.36
N ASN A 100 -8.74 -3.00 -9.66
CA ASN A 100 -9.92 -2.25 -9.20
C ASN A 100 -9.95 -2.05 -7.67
N ARG A 101 -9.39 -2.99 -6.89
CA ARG A 101 -9.27 -2.86 -5.44
C ARG A 101 -8.40 -1.66 -5.02
N LEU A 102 -7.32 -1.36 -5.77
CA LEU A 102 -6.52 -0.15 -5.54
C LEU A 102 -7.26 1.12 -5.98
N LEU A 103 -8.09 1.04 -7.02
CA LEU A 103 -8.85 2.20 -7.48
C LEU A 103 -9.87 2.65 -6.43
N HIS A 104 -10.49 1.71 -5.71
CA HIS A 104 -11.39 2.01 -4.59
C HIS A 104 -10.73 2.74 -3.42
N LEU A 105 -9.40 2.76 -3.32
CA LEU A 105 -8.72 3.55 -2.30
C LEU A 105 -8.98 5.05 -2.47
N GLU A 106 -9.34 5.50 -3.67
CA GLU A 106 -9.76 6.88 -3.91
C GLU A 106 -10.94 7.30 -3.02
N ASP A 107 -11.92 6.41 -2.82
CA ASP A 107 -13.06 6.67 -1.93
C ASP A 107 -12.62 6.89 -0.48
N ILE A 108 -11.55 6.20 -0.06
CA ILE A 108 -10.97 6.34 1.28
C ILE A 108 -10.33 7.72 1.44
N LEU A 109 -9.65 8.22 0.38
CA LEU A 109 -9.02 9.55 0.39
C LEU A 109 -10.03 10.70 0.55
N GLU A 110 -11.28 10.46 0.17
CA GLU A 110 -12.39 11.40 0.28
C GLU A 110 -13.10 11.32 1.63
N LYS A 111 -13.18 10.11 2.20
CA LYS A 111 -13.89 9.86 3.47
C LYS A 111 -13.06 10.17 4.70
N LYS A 112 -11.74 9.95 4.65
CA LYS A 112 -10.85 10.13 5.80
C LYS A 112 -10.14 11.49 5.75
N THR A 113 -9.97 12.09 6.91
CA THR A 113 -9.12 13.28 7.11
C THR A 113 -7.64 12.93 6.98
N ASN A 114 -6.79 13.95 6.78
CA ASN A 114 -5.34 13.73 6.75
C ASN A 114 -4.81 13.17 8.08
N ALA A 115 -5.43 13.51 9.22
CA ALA A 115 -5.03 12.96 10.51
C ALA A 115 -5.31 11.44 10.58
N GLU A 116 -6.46 11.00 10.09
CA GLU A 116 -6.82 9.57 10.04
C GLU A 116 -6.01 8.78 9.01
N LEU A 117 -5.52 9.44 7.96
CA LEU A 117 -4.69 8.83 6.92
C LEU A 117 -3.20 8.82 7.23
N LEU A 118 -2.76 9.50 8.29
CA LEU A 118 -1.33 9.65 8.59
C LEU A 118 -0.65 8.29 8.79
N ASP A 119 -1.33 7.37 9.48
CA ASP A 119 -0.85 6.00 9.71
C ASP A 119 -0.85 5.16 8.43
N ASP A 120 -1.70 5.51 7.46
CA ASP A 120 -1.79 4.87 6.15
C ASP A 120 -0.79 5.45 5.13
N ALA A 121 -0.01 6.50 5.46
CA ALA A 121 0.85 7.20 4.50
C ALA A 121 1.82 6.26 3.76
N THR A 122 2.46 5.32 4.48
CA THR A 122 3.33 4.30 3.88
C THR A 122 2.55 3.39 2.93
N ASN A 123 1.35 2.94 3.33
CA ASN A 123 0.54 2.02 2.52
C ASN A 123 -0.04 2.73 1.29
N LEU A 124 -0.42 4.00 1.40
CA LEU A 124 -0.80 4.82 0.25
C LEU A 124 0.36 4.98 -0.75
N CYS A 125 1.57 5.26 -0.27
CA CYS A 125 2.73 5.30 -1.15
C CYS A 125 2.97 3.95 -1.86
N LYS A 126 2.91 2.84 -1.11
CA LYS A 126 3.03 1.49 -1.67
C LYS A 126 1.92 1.18 -2.67
N ALA A 127 0.70 1.64 -2.41
CA ALA A 127 -0.44 1.51 -3.33
C ALA A 127 -0.17 2.23 -4.66
N ALA A 128 0.33 3.47 -4.61
CA ALA A 128 0.69 4.22 -5.81
C ALA A 128 1.80 3.53 -6.61
N LEU A 129 2.87 3.08 -5.93
CA LEU A 129 3.97 2.35 -6.56
C LEU A 129 3.49 1.08 -7.24
N LEU A 130 2.69 0.27 -6.53
CA LEU A 130 2.13 -0.97 -7.05
C LEU A 130 1.23 -0.68 -8.26
N LEU A 131 0.30 0.27 -8.13
CA LEU A 131 -0.60 0.64 -9.23
C LEU A 131 0.19 1.08 -10.46
N LYS A 132 1.24 1.90 -10.28
CA LYS A 132 2.12 2.30 -11.38
C LYS A 132 2.80 1.11 -12.06
N GLN A 133 3.31 0.16 -11.29
CA GLN A 133 3.96 -1.04 -11.82
C GLN A 133 2.98 -1.95 -12.58
N LEU A 134 1.75 -2.08 -12.09
CA LEU A 134 0.69 -2.86 -12.74
C LEU A 134 0.25 -2.19 -14.05
N VAL A 135 0.05 -0.87 -14.04
CA VAL A 135 -0.25 -0.08 -15.25
C VAL A 135 0.88 -0.19 -16.28
N ASP A 136 2.13 0.03 -15.88
CA ASP A 136 3.31 -0.11 -16.77
C ASP A 136 3.36 -1.52 -17.38
N THR A 137 2.93 -2.55 -16.64
CA THR A 137 2.85 -3.94 -17.13
C THR A 137 1.74 -4.10 -18.16
N GLN A 138 0.54 -3.59 -17.90
CA GLN A 138 -0.59 -3.61 -18.84
C GLN A 138 -0.25 -2.87 -20.14
N VAL A 139 0.39 -1.69 -20.04
CA VAL A 139 0.86 -0.90 -21.18
C VAL A 139 1.87 -1.68 -22.02
N LYS A 140 2.87 -2.33 -21.38
CA LYS A 140 3.85 -3.18 -22.08
C LYS A 140 3.21 -4.37 -22.80
N GLN A 141 2.12 -4.90 -22.26
CA GLN A 141 1.34 -5.97 -22.88
C GLN A 141 0.40 -5.49 -24.00
N GLY A 142 0.36 -4.19 -24.29
CA GLY A 142 -0.46 -3.61 -25.36
C GLY A 142 -1.85 -3.15 -24.94
N ALA A 143 -2.24 -3.32 -23.67
CA ALA A 143 -3.59 -3.00 -23.19
C ALA A 143 -3.99 -1.53 -23.40
N SER A 144 -3.02 -0.60 -23.39
CA SER A 144 -3.28 0.82 -23.65
C SER A 144 -3.88 1.10 -25.04
N ARG A 145 -3.67 0.22 -26.02
CA ARG A 145 -4.30 0.34 -27.35
C ARG A 145 -5.76 -0.09 -27.33
N ASP A 146 -6.07 -1.10 -26.52
CA ASP A 146 -7.37 -1.76 -26.50
C ASP A 146 -8.34 -1.12 -25.48
N THR A 147 -7.81 -0.60 -24.37
CA THR A 147 -8.60 0.05 -23.30
C THR A 147 -8.01 1.39 -22.81
N PRO A 148 -7.84 2.41 -23.70
CA PRO A 148 -7.18 3.67 -23.34
C PRO A 148 -7.79 4.37 -22.12
N HIS A 149 -9.12 4.40 -22.02
CA HIS A 149 -9.82 5.05 -20.91
C HIS A 149 -9.56 4.36 -19.56
N ALA A 150 -9.45 3.02 -19.53
CA ALA A 150 -9.21 2.29 -18.30
C ALA A 150 -7.80 2.57 -17.75
N ILE A 151 -6.81 2.60 -18.64
CA ILE A 151 -5.43 2.97 -18.29
C ILE A 151 -5.36 4.42 -17.79
N GLN A 152 -6.04 5.34 -18.48
CA GLN A 152 -6.07 6.75 -18.07
C GLN A 152 -6.67 6.94 -16.66
N GLU A 153 -7.74 6.22 -16.33
CA GLU A 153 -8.32 6.27 -14.97
C GLU A 153 -7.38 5.68 -13.92
N GLN A 154 -6.70 4.57 -14.23
CA GLN A 154 -5.71 3.98 -13.32
C GLN A 154 -4.55 4.94 -13.05
N GLU A 155 -4.03 5.62 -14.08
CA GLU A 155 -2.99 6.65 -13.94
C GLU A 155 -3.48 7.85 -13.13
N ARG A 156 -4.73 8.29 -13.33
CA ARG A 156 -5.33 9.39 -12.57
C ARG A 156 -5.41 9.07 -11.09
N VAL A 157 -5.94 7.89 -10.74
CA VAL A 157 -6.05 7.45 -9.33
C VAL A 157 -4.68 7.23 -8.71
N MET A 158 -3.75 6.59 -9.45
CA MET A 158 -2.36 6.43 -9.04
C MET A 158 -1.72 7.76 -8.66
N GLN A 159 -1.85 8.78 -9.51
CA GLN A 159 -1.29 10.11 -9.23
C GLN A 159 -1.95 10.74 -7.99
N ARG A 160 -3.26 10.56 -7.80
CA ARG A 160 -3.98 11.08 -6.63
C ARG A 160 -3.49 10.43 -5.33
N ILE A 161 -3.31 9.11 -5.33
CA ILE A 161 -2.78 8.36 -4.19
C ILE A 161 -1.33 8.79 -3.89
N TRP A 162 -0.50 8.94 -4.93
CA TRP A 162 0.87 9.42 -4.79
C TRP A 162 0.92 10.83 -4.19
N ASP A 163 0.14 11.76 -4.73
CA ASP A 163 0.05 13.15 -4.25
C ASP A 163 -0.37 13.18 -2.78
N ARG A 164 -1.40 12.41 -2.40
CA ARG A 164 -1.83 12.32 -1.01
C ARG A 164 -0.76 11.72 -0.10
N SER A 165 -0.01 10.72 -0.54
CA SER A 165 1.07 10.13 0.27
C SER A 165 2.18 11.14 0.60
N LYS A 166 2.55 12.00 -0.37
CA LYS A 166 3.51 13.09 -0.16
C LYS A 166 2.99 14.12 0.83
N GLU A 167 1.73 14.55 0.65
CA GLU A 167 1.08 15.53 1.53
C GLU A 167 1.06 15.08 2.99
N LEU A 168 0.78 13.78 3.21
CA LEU A 168 0.76 13.19 4.55
C LEU A 168 2.14 13.13 5.18
N ASN A 169 3.13 12.62 4.44
CA ASN A 169 4.49 12.51 4.95
C ASN A 169 5.54 12.43 3.82
N ILE A 170 6.04 13.58 3.39
CA ILE A 170 7.11 13.67 2.38
C ILE A 170 8.45 13.03 2.82
N GLN A 171 8.64 12.81 4.13
CA GLN A 171 9.83 12.17 4.68
C GLN A 171 9.68 10.66 4.82
N ASN A 172 8.50 10.12 4.51
CA ASN A 172 8.25 8.68 4.51
C ASN A 172 9.25 7.99 3.57
N GLU A 173 9.87 6.91 4.04
CA GLU A 173 10.88 6.16 3.29
C GLU A 173 10.40 5.76 1.90
N CYS A 174 9.17 5.21 1.80
CA CYS A 174 8.58 4.84 0.52
C CYS A 174 8.46 6.04 -0.43
N VAL A 175 8.08 7.22 0.08
CA VAL A 175 7.95 8.44 -0.73
C VAL A 175 9.33 8.91 -1.20
N VAL A 176 10.34 8.86 -0.32
CA VAL A 176 11.71 9.25 -0.65
C VAL A 176 12.29 8.35 -1.76
N GLU A 177 12.11 7.03 -1.63
CA GLU A 177 12.60 6.04 -2.60
C GLU A 177 11.83 6.08 -3.92
N GLY A 178 10.50 6.18 -3.85
CA GLY A 178 9.61 6.24 -5.00
C GLY A 178 9.68 7.55 -5.78
N TRP A 179 10.28 8.59 -5.20
CA TRP A 179 10.25 9.95 -5.75
C TRP A 179 10.69 10.04 -7.21
N ALA A 180 11.85 9.46 -7.55
CA ALA A 180 12.40 9.55 -8.89
C ALA A 180 11.51 8.86 -9.93
N TYR A 181 10.78 7.83 -9.53
CA TYR A 181 9.91 7.05 -10.39
C TYR A 181 8.63 7.81 -10.79
N PHE A 182 8.14 8.71 -9.94
CA PHE A 182 6.97 9.55 -10.22
C PHE A 182 7.33 10.95 -10.74
N GLU A 183 8.35 11.57 -10.14
CA GLU A 183 8.62 13.00 -10.31
C GLU A 183 9.78 13.29 -11.28
N ASN A 184 10.40 12.25 -11.85
CA ASN A 184 11.55 12.33 -12.78
C ASN A 184 12.66 13.27 -12.27
N SER A 185 12.89 13.28 -10.96
CA SER A 185 13.85 14.15 -10.27
C SER A 185 14.31 13.52 -8.95
N ARG A 186 15.28 14.12 -8.27
CA ARG A 186 15.64 13.72 -6.89
C ARG A 186 14.90 14.59 -5.88
N LEU A 187 14.46 14.00 -4.77
CA LEU A 187 13.90 14.76 -3.65
C LEU A 187 15.01 15.54 -2.94
N THR A 188 14.96 16.87 -3.00
CA THR A 188 15.98 17.73 -2.39
C THR A 188 15.64 18.07 -0.94
N THR A 189 16.66 18.38 -0.14
CA THR A 189 16.47 18.90 1.24
C THR A 189 15.64 20.19 1.24
N ALA A 190 15.87 21.08 0.27
CA ALA A 190 15.08 22.31 0.13
C ALA A 190 13.58 22.02 -0.06
N ARG A 191 13.23 21.01 -0.87
CA ARG A 191 11.82 20.63 -1.10
C ARG A 191 11.18 19.99 0.13
N ARG A 192 11.93 19.21 0.91
CA ARG A 192 11.47 18.68 2.21
C ARG A 192 11.20 19.79 3.22
N ILE A 193 12.09 20.78 3.30
CA ILE A 193 11.91 21.96 4.15
C ILE A 193 10.69 22.76 3.70
N GLN A 194 10.56 23.03 2.40
CA GLN A 194 9.40 23.72 1.84
C GLN A 194 8.09 23.02 2.21
N HIS A 195 8.03 21.71 2.05
CA HIS A 195 6.84 20.93 2.39
C HIS A 195 6.49 21.03 3.88
N PHE A 196 7.48 20.96 4.76
CA PHE A 196 7.27 21.09 6.21
C PHE A 196 6.61 22.43 6.58
N PHE A 197 7.05 23.53 5.96
CA PHE A 197 6.53 24.86 6.29
C PHE A 197 5.26 25.26 5.53
N PHE A 198 5.08 24.76 4.30
CA PHE A 198 4.06 25.29 3.38
C PHE A 198 3.23 24.22 2.64
N GLY A 199 3.49 22.93 2.87
CA GLY A 199 2.86 21.82 2.14
C GLY A 199 3.24 21.75 0.65
N GLU A 200 2.61 20.84 -0.11
CA GLU A 200 2.74 20.76 -1.58
C GLU A 200 1.87 21.83 -2.28
N SER A 201 2.24 23.11 -2.17
CA SER A 201 1.67 24.15 -3.04
C SER A 201 2.35 24.13 -4.41
N ARG A 202 1.59 23.82 -5.47
CA ARG A 202 2.05 23.88 -6.87
C ARG A 202 2.56 25.26 -7.26
N PHE A 203 2.04 26.32 -6.64
CA PHE A 203 2.51 27.69 -6.84
C PHE A 203 3.89 27.90 -6.20
N LEU A 204 4.07 27.53 -4.94
CA LEU A 204 5.34 27.69 -4.23
C LEU A 204 6.45 26.80 -4.81
N SER A 205 6.12 25.59 -5.30
CA SER A 205 7.13 24.73 -5.94
C SER A 205 7.68 25.32 -7.23
N ARG A 206 6.84 25.98 -8.04
CA ARG A 206 7.27 26.69 -9.26
C ARG A 206 8.13 27.91 -8.92
N VAL A 207 7.74 28.68 -7.91
CA VAL A 207 8.50 29.86 -7.45
C VAL A 207 9.88 29.44 -6.91
N ILE A 208 9.96 28.43 -6.06
CA ILE A 208 11.24 27.98 -5.49
C ILE A 208 12.15 27.37 -6.57
N ARG A 209 11.59 26.65 -7.55
CA ARG A 209 12.37 26.14 -8.69
C ARG A 209 12.93 27.28 -9.54
N ALA A 210 12.14 28.33 -9.78
CA ALA A 210 12.60 29.53 -10.48
C ALA A 210 13.69 30.27 -9.69
N VAL A 211 13.53 30.42 -8.37
CA VAL A 211 14.53 31.06 -7.49
C VAL A 211 15.82 30.25 -7.42
N SER A 212 15.73 28.92 -7.30
CA SER A 212 16.92 28.04 -7.26
C SER A 212 17.70 28.06 -8.57
N LEU A 213 17.01 28.13 -9.71
CA LEU A 213 17.64 28.31 -11.02
C LEU A 213 18.33 29.68 -11.14
N PHE A 214 17.70 30.74 -10.61
CA PHE A 214 18.27 32.09 -10.59
C PHE A 214 19.52 32.21 -9.71
N ILE A 215 19.54 31.55 -8.55
CA ILE A 215 20.69 31.57 -7.64
C ILE A 215 21.87 30.81 -8.28
N ASN A 216 21.61 29.70 -8.97
CA ASN A 216 22.67 28.95 -9.66
C ASN A 216 23.27 29.71 -10.85
N THR A 217 22.50 30.52 -11.58
CA THR A 217 23.04 31.37 -12.65
C THR A 217 23.85 32.56 -12.11
N LEU A 218 23.46 33.12 -10.96
CA LEU A 218 24.20 34.21 -10.30
C LEU A 218 25.52 33.78 -9.66
N LEU A 219 25.66 32.51 -9.26
CA LEU A 219 26.90 31.95 -8.69
C LEU A 219 27.91 31.44 -9.74
N LEU A 220 27.49 31.37 -11.01
CA LEU A 220 28.31 30.97 -12.17
C LEU A 220 28.69 32.18 -13.06
N SER A 221 28.36 33.40 -12.63
CA SER A 221 28.75 34.68 -13.24
C SER A 221 29.81 35.36 -12.39
#